data_AF-A0AAU3N7G1-F1
#
_entry.id   AF-A0AAU3N7G1-F1
#
_cell.length_a   1.000
_cell.length_b   1.000
_cell.length_c   1.000
_cell.angle_alpha   90.00
_cell.angle_beta   90.00
_cell.angle_gamma   90.00
#
_symmetry.space_group_name_H-M   'P 1'
#
loop_
_entity.id
_entity.type
_entity.pdbx_description
1 polymer ?
#
loop_
_entity_poly.entity_id
_entity_poly.type
_entity_poly.pdbx_seq_one_letter_code
_entity_poly.pdbx_strand_id
1 'polypeptide(L)'
;MGDGMGGWGRKRGIRWGIAVAAAGMVVGLTGCRPTDTEAAAQPSVTRSHGTSGASAGQPAGPGGACVFVKPDGAQKFGHTGWGFRITGTDRWVYGAVENPTNALYIAPGHDIGAWHAEGTYARMLGDMSRDAHFPGRSTHPYSRYRCTSSSTSDVTAARAMIRTVEGRGFLVGVDPETGDLGSRDCLDATYDVLRAYRTRHLTPAYQTEIPNMWVETLVLWSDHTLTPR
;
A
#
# COMPACT_ATOMS: atom_id res chain seq x y z
N MET A 1 44.24 36.19 -26.85
CA MET A 1 43.82 36.46 -28.24
C MET A 1 42.67 35.51 -28.55
N GLY A 2 41.48 36.04 -28.82
CA GLY A 2 40.29 35.26 -29.16
C GLY A 2 39.06 35.61 -28.33
N ASP A 3 38.55 36.82 -28.55
CA ASP A 3 37.29 37.35 -28.02
C ASP A 3 36.06 36.56 -28.44
N GLY A 4 35.02 36.61 -27.61
CA GLY A 4 33.68 36.08 -27.89
C GLY A 4 32.62 36.63 -26.94
N MET A 5 32.45 37.95 -26.92
CA MET A 5 31.28 38.62 -26.32
C MET A 5 30.07 38.57 -27.25
N GLY A 6 28.89 38.37 -26.68
CA GLY A 6 27.59 38.66 -27.30
C GLY A 6 26.51 37.73 -26.73
N GLY A 7 25.38 38.19 -26.21
CA GLY A 7 24.80 39.51 -26.07
C GLY A 7 23.48 39.37 -25.32
N TRP A 8 23.11 40.44 -24.62
CA TRP A 8 21.85 40.59 -23.88
C TRP A 8 20.60 40.36 -24.72
N GLY A 9 19.56 39.81 -24.06
CA GLY A 9 18.18 39.87 -24.52
C GLY A 9 17.17 39.64 -23.39
N ARG A 10 16.88 40.67 -22.59
CA ARG A 10 15.63 40.73 -21.80
C ARG A 10 14.47 41.05 -22.75
N LYS A 11 13.35 40.32 -22.68
CA LYS A 11 12.00 40.92 -22.77
C LYS A 11 10.97 40.13 -21.97
N ARG A 12 10.16 40.91 -21.24
CA ARG A 12 8.98 40.57 -20.43
C ARG A 12 7.76 40.27 -21.31
N GLY A 13 6.78 39.58 -20.71
CA GLY A 13 5.36 39.67 -21.08
C GLY A 13 4.71 38.29 -21.22
N ILE A 14 3.45 38.02 -20.88
CA ILE A 14 2.30 38.81 -20.40
C ILE A 14 1.39 37.79 -19.68
N ARG A 15 0.76 38.22 -18.58
CA ARG A 15 -0.35 37.52 -17.91
C ARG A 15 -1.58 37.51 -18.81
N TRP A 16 -2.25 36.36 -18.92
CA TRP A 16 -3.66 36.30 -19.30
C TRP A 16 -4.42 35.48 -18.25
N GLY A 17 -5.34 36.15 -17.56
CA GLY A 17 -6.51 35.49 -17.00
C GLY A 17 -7.68 35.68 -17.95
N ILE A 18 -8.70 34.83 -17.82
CA ILE A 18 -10.13 35.20 -17.81
C ILE A 18 -10.89 33.96 -17.32
N ALA A 19 -11.63 34.15 -16.23
CA ALA A 19 -12.70 33.28 -15.79
C ALA A 19 -13.97 33.60 -16.59
N VAL A 20 -14.75 32.58 -16.93
CA VAL A 20 -16.16 32.77 -17.32
C VAL A 20 -17.00 31.78 -16.53
N ALA A 21 -17.76 32.32 -15.59
CA ALA A 21 -18.91 31.68 -14.98
C ALA A 21 -20.12 31.93 -15.88
N ALA A 22 -20.92 30.89 -16.13
CA ALA A 22 -22.26 31.03 -16.70
C ALA A 22 -23.27 30.38 -15.74
N ALA A 23 -24.06 31.25 -15.12
CA ALA A 23 -25.24 30.92 -14.36
C ALA A 23 -26.42 30.67 -15.32
N GLY A 24 -27.23 29.66 -15.02
CA GLY A 24 -28.53 29.44 -15.64
C GLY A 24 -29.55 29.08 -14.55
N MET A 25 -30.36 30.05 -14.15
CA MET A 25 -31.57 29.86 -13.33
C MET A 25 -32.70 29.33 -14.21
N VAL A 26 -33.48 28.38 -13.68
CA VAL A 26 -34.93 28.32 -13.94
C VAL A 26 -35.66 28.13 -12.61
N VAL A 27 -36.68 28.96 -12.44
CA VAL A 27 -37.56 29.15 -11.28
C VAL A 27 -38.85 28.36 -11.47
N GLY A 28 -39.41 27.88 -10.35
CA GLY A 28 -40.85 27.65 -10.15
C GLY A 28 -41.28 26.19 -10.09
N LEU A 29 -42.22 25.73 -9.27
CA LEU A 29 -43.13 26.34 -8.30
C LEU A 29 -43.65 25.23 -7.36
N THR A 30 -43.91 25.60 -6.10
CA THR A 30 -45.00 25.14 -5.21
C THR A 30 -45.29 23.63 -5.03
N GLY A 31 -44.95 23.15 -3.83
CA GLY A 31 -45.96 22.79 -2.82
C GLY A 31 -46.53 21.38 -2.83
N CYS A 32 -46.18 20.59 -1.80
CA CYS A 32 -47.11 19.81 -0.99
C CYS A 32 -46.46 19.53 0.38
N ARG A 33 -47.19 19.88 1.45
CA ARG A 33 -46.83 19.65 2.85
C ARG A 33 -46.95 18.16 3.22
N PRO A 34 -46.33 17.71 4.32
CA PRO A 34 -46.46 16.35 4.84
C PRO A 34 -47.84 16.15 5.48
N THR A 35 -48.46 15.02 5.21
CA THR A 35 -49.54 14.46 6.03
C THR A 35 -48.93 13.46 7.01
N ASP A 36 -49.08 13.75 8.29
CA ASP A 36 -48.92 12.77 9.36
C ASP A 36 -50.06 11.74 9.25
N THR A 37 -49.71 10.47 9.05
CA THR A 37 -50.61 9.36 9.36
C THR A 37 -49.86 8.42 10.29
N GLU A 38 -50.23 8.53 11.56
CA GLU A 38 -50.01 7.56 12.61
C GLU A 38 -50.62 6.21 12.19
N ALA A 39 -49.77 5.20 12.02
CA ALA A 39 -50.19 3.81 11.95
C ALA A 39 -49.25 2.99 12.84
N ALA A 40 -49.85 2.38 13.85
CA ALA A 40 -49.22 1.55 14.86
C ALA A 40 -48.33 0.46 14.22
N ALA A 41 -47.05 0.44 14.61
CA ALA A 41 -46.16 -0.68 14.38
C ALA A 41 -45.72 -1.25 15.73
N GLN A 42 -45.99 -2.55 15.91
CA GLN A 42 -45.55 -3.38 17.02
C GLN A 42 -44.04 -3.25 17.26
N PRO A 43 -43.55 -3.45 18.50
CA PRO A 43 -42.12 -3.42 18.79
C PRO A 43 -41.43 -4.62 18.13
N SER A 44 -40.98 -4.42 16.89
CA SER A 44 -39.94 -5.25 16.29
C SER A 44 -38.67 -4.97 17.07
N VAL A 45 -38.27 -5.93 17.92
CA VAL A 45 -36.92 -5.98 18.47
C VAL A 45 -35.99 -6.23 17.30
N THR A 46 -35.61 -5.18 16.59
CA THR A 46 -34.56 -5.22 15.57
C THR A 46 -33.26 -5.44 16.33
N ARG A 47 -32.90 -6.71 16.45
CA ARG A 47 -31.57 -7.13 16.83
C ARG A 47 -30.64 -6.70 15.69
N SER A 48 -30.08 -5.49 15.79
CA SER A 48 -28.99 -5.02 14.94
C SER A 48 -27.76 -5.89 15.20
N HIS A 49 -27.73 -7.09 14.64
CA HIS A 49 -26.47 -7.73 14.29
C HIS A 49 -25.99 -7.02 13.04
N GLY A 50 -25.06 -6.08 13.23
CA GLY A 50 -24.25 -5.56 12.14
C GLY A 50 -23.48 -6.72 11.54
N THR A 51 -24.04 -7.35 10.51
CA THR A 51 -23.30 -8.16 9.58
C THR A 51 -22.42 -7.22 8.78
N SER A 52 -21.23 -6.94 9.29
CA SER A 52 -20.13 -6.38 8.51
C SER A 52 -19.94 -7.28 7.30
N GLY A 53 -20.44 -6.87 6.14
CA GLY A 53 -20.28 -7.60 4.89
C GLY A 53 -18.79 -7.83 4.64
N ALA A 54 -18.39 -9.09 4.53
CA ALA A 54 -17.01 -9.42 4.16
C ALA A 54 -16.73 -8.81 2.78
N SER A 55 -15.70 -7.96 2.69
CA SER A 55 -15.25 -7.45 1.39
C SER A 55 -14.67 -8.61 0.58
N ALA A 56 -14.99 -8.69 -0.71
CA ALA A 56 -14.47 -9.74 -1.59
C ALA A 56 -12.94 -9.78 -1.55
N GLY A 57 -12.36 -10.98 -1.40
CA GLY A 57 -10.91 -11.19 -1.28
C GLY A 57 -10.33 -10.91 0.10
N GLN A 58 -11.08 -10.32 1.03
CA GLN A 58 -10.61 -10.11 2.41
C GLN A 58 -10.54 -11.44 3.17
N PRO A 59 -9.44 -11.71 3.89
CA PRO A 59 -9.35 -12.88 4.75
C PRO A 59 -10.45 -12.92 5.83
N ALA A 60 -11.04 -14.10 5.99
CA ALA A 60 -12.05 -14.37 7.01
C ALA A 60 -11.43 -14.48 8.42
N GLY A 61 -12.22 -14.20 9.45
CA GLY A 61 -11.81 -14.35 10.85
C GLY A 61 -11.20 -13.09 11.46
N PRO A 62 -10.61 -13.20 12.68
CA PRO A 62 -10.20 -12.04 13.46
C PRO A 62 -8.93 -11.36 12.95
N GLY A 63 -8.11 -12.06 12.15
CA GLY A 63 -6.85 -11.56 11.60
C GLY A 63 -6.66 -11.99 10.15
N GLY A 64 -5.69 -11.38 9.47
CA GLY A 64 -5.34 -11.71 8.09
C GLY A 64 -4.04 -11.05 7.69
N ALA A 65 -3.39 -11.58 6.68
CA ALA A 65 -2.16 -11.07 6.11
C ALA A 65 -2.24 -11.09 4.59
N CYS A 66 -1.57 -10.14 3.95
CA CYS A 66 -1.50 -10.01 2.51
C CYS A 66 -0.07 -9.67 2.08
N VAL A 67 0.34 -10.22 0.94
CA VAL A 67 1.55 -9.86 0.20
C VAL A 67 1.11 -9.21 -1.10
N PHE A 68 1.55 -7.98 -1.34
CA PHE A 68 1.31 -7.25 -2.58
C PHE A 68 2.50 -7.39 -3.50
N VAL A 69 2.27 -7.49 -4.81
CA VAL A 69 3.33 -7.74 -5.80
C VAL A 69 3.29 -6.73 -6.94
N LYS A 70 4.45 -6.14 -7.27
CA LYS A 70 4.72 -5.51 -8.58
C LYS A 70 5.55 -6.51 -9.40
N PRO A 71 4.96 -7.33 -10.28
CA PRO A 71 5.69 -8.40 -10.97
C PRO A 71 6.85 -7.87 -11.82
N ASP A 72 6.67 -6.72 -12.45
CA ASP A 72 7.68 -6.07 -13.28
C ASP A 72 8.64 -5.17 -12.47
N GLY A 73 8.48 -5.09 -11.14
CA GLY A 73 9.35 -4.34 -10.24
C GLY A 73 10.78 -4.87 -10.22
N ALA A 74 11.72 -4.06 -9.75
CA ALA A 74 13.15 -4.40 -9.61
C ALA A 74 13.71 -5.14 -10.84
N GLN A 75 13.62 -4.56 -12.04
CA GLN A 75 14.08 -5.19 -13.29
C GLN A 75 13.46 -6.57 -13.57
N LYS A 76 12.17 -6.75 -13.24
CA LYS A 76 11.39 -8.00 -13.38
C LYS A 76 11.74 -9.11 -12.38
N PHE A 77 12.59 -8.85 -11.39
CA PHE A 77 12.74 -9.75 -10.23
C PHE A 77 11.50 -9.71 -9.32
N GLY A 78 10.69 -8.66 -9.46
CA GLY A 78 9.49 -8.45 -8.68
C GLY A 78 9.74 -7.51 -7.51
N HIS A 79 8.65 -7.03 -6.92
CA HIS A 79 8.67 -6.17 -5.74
C HIS A 79 7.55 -6.58 -4.82
N THR A 80 7.78 -6.58 -3.52
CA THR A 80 6.76 -6.95 -2.54
C THR A 80 6.44 -5.85 -1.55
N GLY A 81 5.20 -5.87 -1.07
CA GLY A 81 4.74 -5.10 0.07
C GLY A 81 3.90 -5.98 0.99
N TRP A 82 3.66 -5.53 2.22
CA TRP A 82 2.91 -6.27 3.23
C TRP A 82 1.57 -5.60 3.53
N GLY A 83 0.65 -6.39 4.07
CA GLY A 83 -0.53 -5.92 4.79
C GLY A 83 -0.90 -6.91 5.89
N PHE A 84 -1.29 -6.45 7.07
CA PHE A 84 -1.86 -7.29 8.11
C PHE A 84 -3.01 -6.58 8.82
N ARG A 85 -3.99 -7.39 9.23
CA ARG A 85 -5.19 -6.90 9.92
C ARG A 85 -4.90 -6.65 11.39
N ILE A 86 -5.43 -5.57 11.93
CA ILE A 86 -5.46 -5.36 13.38
C ILE A 86 -6.53 -6.28 13.97
N THR A 87 -6.11 -7.22 14.80
CA THR A 87 -6.94 -8.32 15.30
C THR A 87 -8.24 -7.83 15.94
N GLY A 88 -9.37 -8.40 15.51
CA GLY A 88 -10.70 -8.05 16.04
C GLY A 88 -11.29 -6.75 15.49
N THR A 89 -10.63 -6.08 14.54
CA THR A 89 -11.11 -4.85 13.89
C THR A 89 -11.24 -5.03 12.37
N ASP A 90 -11.69 -4.01 11.64
CA ASP A 90 -11.68 -3.95 10.17
C ASP A 90 -10.49 -3.17 9.60
N ARG A 91 -9.54 -2.80 10.46
CA ARG A 91 -8.38 -1.97 10.14
C ARG A 91 -7.18 -2.83 9.74
N TRP A 92 -6.38 -2.31 8.83
CA TRP A 92 -5.21 -2.96 8.24
C TRP A 92 -4.03 -2.02 8.30
N VAL A 93 -2.86 -2.56 8.64
CA VAL A 93 -1.56 -1.89 8.54
C VAL A 93 -0.85 -2.47 7.34
N TYR A 94 -0.33 -1.63 6.46
CA TYR A 94 0.27 -2.05 5.19
C TYR A 94 1.38 -1.10 4.76
N GLY A 95 2.28 -1.57 3.91
CA GLY A 95 3.46 -0.80 3.51
C GLY A 95 4.39 -1.55 2.58
N ALA A 96 5.51 -0.91 2.25
CA ALA A 96 6.59 -1.48 1.44
C ALA A 96 7.92 -0.76 1.68
N VAL A 97 9.00 -1.33 1.13
CA VAL A 97 10.33 -0.69 1.02
C VAL A 97 10.66 -0.53 -0.46
N GLU A 98 10.70 0.70 -0.97
CA GLU A 98 10.67 0.99 -2.41
C GLU A 98 12.04 1.22 -3.07
N ASN A 99 13.08 1.54 -2.30
CA ASN A 99 14.43 1.86 -2.80
C ASN A 99 14.44 2.86 -3.99
N PRO A 100 14.05 4.13 -3.78
CA PRO A 100 13.99 5.14 -4.86
C PRO A 100 15.32 5.38 -5.58
N THR A 101 16.43 5.07 -4.93
CA THR A 101 17.77 5.31 -5.46
C THR A 101 18.25 4.22 -6.39
N ASN A 102 17.59 3.05 -6.39
CA ASN A 102 18.06 1.81 -7.03
C ASN A 102 19.46 1.37 -6.57
N ALA A 103 19.91 1.83 -5.39
CA ALA A 103 21.20 1.44 -4.84
C ALA A 103 21.12 0.02 -4.28
N LEU A 104 22.17 -0.78 -4.49
CA LEU A 104 22.29 -2.12 -3.89
C LEU A 104 22.62 -2.06 -2.40
N TYR A 105 23.08 -0.91 -1.92
CA TYR A 105 23.36 -0.68 -0.51
C TYR A 105 22.93 0.73 -0.11
N ILE A 106 22.21 0.83 1.00
CA ILE A 106 21.88 2.06 1.69
C ILE A 106 22.16 1.81 3.17
N ALA A 107 23.02 2.64 3.77
CA ALA A 107 23.40 2.47 5.17
C ALA A 107 22.20 2.61 6.12
N PRO A 108 22.23 1.98 7.30
CA PRO A 108 21.19 2.16 8.33
C PRO A 108 20.94 3.65 8.65
N GLY A 109 19.68 3.99 8.90
CA GLY A 109 19.25 5.37 9.20
C GLY A 109 19.07 6.29 7.99
N HIS A 110 19.39 5.84 6.77
CA HIS A 110 19.13 6.58 5.54
C HIS A 110 17.78 6.20 4.91
N ASP A 111 17.28 7.05 4.01
CA ASP A 111 16.02 6.83 3.31
C ASP A 111 16.12 5.65 2.32
N ILE A 112 15.45 4.56 2.68
CA ILE A 112 15.29 3.36 1.84
C ILE A 112 13.97 3.34 1.06
N GLY A 113 13.18 4.42 1.13
CA GLY A 113 11.83 4.46 0.59
C GLY A 113 10.84 3.58 1.34
N ALA A 114 11.07 3.33 2.63
CA ALA A 114 10.12 2.63 3.47
C ALA A 114 8.90 3.52 3.75
N TRP A 115 7.71 2.94 3.65
CA TRP A 115 6.47 3.61 4.00
C TRP A 115 5.49 2.62 4.60
N HIS A 116 4.61 3.11 5.46
CA HIS A 116 3.45 2.34 5.92
C HIS A 116 2.25 3.26 6.16
N ALA A 117 1.06 2.67 6.13
CA ALA A 117 -0.20 3.33 6.38
C ALA A 117 -1.16 2.41 7.14
N GLU A 118 -2.27 2.99 7.61
CA GLU A 118 -3.35 2.24 8.22
C GLU A 118 -4.72 2.66 7.66
N GLY A 119 -5.54 1.68 7.30
CA GLY A 119 -6.81 1.93 6.63
C GLY A 119 -7.79 0.77 6.77
N THR A 120 -8.96 0.90 6.15
CA THR A 120 -9.84 -0.24 5.90
C THR A 120 -9.21 -1.16 4.83
N TYR A 121 -9.74 -2.36 4.67
CA TYR A 121 -9.29 -3.28 3.60
C TYR A 121 -9.35 -2.62 2.22
N ALA A 122 -10.46 -1.95 1.90
CA ALA A 122 -10.63 -1.23 0.63
C ALA A 122 -9.63 -0.08 0.46
N ARG A 123 -9.30 0.64 1.54
CA ARG A 123 -8.29 1.71 1.50
C ARG A 123 -6.89 1.15 1.24
N MET A 124 -6.53 0.04 1.90
CA MET A 124 -5.27 -0.67 1.65
C MET A 124 -5.12 -1.07 0.17
N LEU A 125 -6.13 -1.76 -0.37
CA LEU A 125 -6.11 -2.16 -1.78
C LEU A 125 -5.98 -0.94 -2.71
N GLY A 126 -6.72 0.13 -2.42
CA GLY A 126 -6.70 1.35 -3.22
C GLY A 126 -5.40 2.14 -3.12
N ASP A 127 -4.67 2.10 -2.00
CA ASP A 127 -3.37 2.74 -1.87
C ASP A 127 -2.27 1.93 -2.55
N MET A 128 -2.29 0.61 -2.39
CA MET A 128 -1.39 -0.30 -3.11
C MET A 128 -1.58 -0.20 -4.63
N SER A 129 -2.82 -0.23 -5.12
CA SER A 129 -3.10 -0.23 -6.57
C SER A 129 -2.68 1.06 -7.29
N ARG A 130 -2.66 2.19 -6.57
CA ARG A 130 -2.25 3.51 -7.10
C ARG A 130 -0.77 3.78 -6.88
N ASP A 131 -0.08 2.88 -6.18
CA ASP A 131 1.26 3.15 -5.64
C ASP A 131 1.30 4.50 -4.90
N ALA A 132 0.32 4.74 -4.03
CA ALA A 132 -0.05 6.08 -3.56
C ALA A 132 1.08 6.83 -2.83
N HIS A 133 2.07 6.09 -2.31
CA HIS A 133 3.23 6.65 -1.62
C HIS A 133 4.45 6.82 -2.53
N PHE A 134 4.41 6.28 -3.75
CA PHE A 134 5.40 6.46 -4.81
C PHE A 134 4.75 6.78 -6.19
N PRO A 135 3.82 7.76 -6.25
CA PRO A 135 3.04 8.01 -7.46
C PRO A 135 3.92 8.54 -8.59
N GLY A 136 3.72 8.02 -9.80
CA GLY A 136 4.40 8.49 -11.02
C GLY A 136 5.89 8.13 -11.13
N ARG A 137 6.44 7.37 -10.17
CA ARG A 137 7.83 6.86 -10.23
C ARG A 137 7.90 5.37 -10.56
N SER A 138 6.89 4.60 -10.19
CA SER A 138 6.80 3.21 -10.62
C SER A 138 6.07 3.11 -11.96
N THR A 139 6.79 2.71 -13.01
CA THR A 139 6.18 2.25 -14.27
C THR A 139 5.43 0.92 -14.11
N HIS A 140 5.46 0.33 -12.91
CA HIS A 140 5.00 -1.03 -12.61
C HIS A 140 4.24 -1.03 -11.28
N PRO A 141 2.97 -0.57 -11.24
CA PRO A 141 2.18 -0.54 -10.01
C PRO A 141 1.92 -1.95 -9.46
N TYR A 142 1.50 -2.03 -8.19
CA TYR A 142 1.05 -3.30 -7.62
C TYR A 142 -0.16 -3.82 -8.40
N SER A 143 -0.03 -5.01 -8.99
CA SER A 143 -1.04 -5.58 -9.90
C SER A 143 -1.58 -6.93 -9.44
N ARG A 144 -1.02 -7.47 -8.36
CA ARG A 144 -1.41 -8.75 -7.77
C ARG A 144 -1.20 -8.73 -6.28
N TYR A 145 -1.99 -9.51 -5.57
CA TYR A 145 -1.77 -9.73 -4.15
C TYR A 145 -2.23 -11.13 -3.74
N ARG A 146 -1.57 -11.69 -2.74
CA ARG A 146 -1.98 -12.95 -2.10
C ARG A 146 -2.35 -12.68 -0.66
N CYS A 147 -3.44 -13.28 -0.16
CA CYS A 147 -3.83 -13.13 1.25
C CYS A 147 -4.14 -14.46 1.92
N THR A 148 -3.97 -14.50 3.23
CA THR A 148 -4.38 -15.62 4.08
C THR A 148 -5.08 -15.14 5.35
N SER A 149 -5.97 -15.98 5.86
CA SER A 149 -6.59 -15.79 7.18
C SER A 149 -5.59 -16.19 8.26
N SER A 150 -5.57 -15.45 9.36
CA SER A 150 -4.70 -15.77 10.48
C SER A 150 -5.48 -15.82 11.79
N SER A 151 -5.50 -17.00 12.40
CA SER A 151 -5.99 -17.18 13.79
C SER A 151 -4.94 -16.81 14.83
N THR A 152 -3.69 -16.62 14.39
CA THR A 152 -2.58 -16.10 15.19
C THR A 152 -2.25 -14.69 14.74
N SER A 153 -1.89 -13.83 15.68
CA SER A 153 -1.56 -12.44 15.38
C SER A 153 -0.70 -11.86 16.49
N ASP A 154 0.31 -11.09 16.12
CA ASP A 154 1.04 -10.21 17.03
C ASP A 154 1.21 -8.84 16.38
N VAL A 155 0.16 -8.01 16.50
CA VAL A 155 0.10 -6.66 15.92
C VAL A 155 1.22 -5.78 16.48
N THR A 156 1.53 -5.92 17.77
CA THR A 156 2.56 -5.12 18.44
C THR A 156 3.94 -5.46 17.90
N ALA A 157 4.27 -6.76 17.80
CA ALA A 157 5.53 -7.20 17.22
C ALA A 157 5.67 -6.79 15.75
N ALA A 158 4.60 -6.93 14.96
CA ALA A 158 4.61 -6.51 13.55
C ALA A 158 4.86 -5.00 13.39
N ARG A 159 4.21 -4.16 14.20
CA ARG A 159 4.46 -2.70 14.21
C ARG A 159 5.85 -2.35 14.69
N ALA A 160 6.41 -3.10 15.63
CA ALA A 160 7.80 -2.93 16.05
C ALA A 160 8.76 -3.28 14.90
N MET A 161 8.47 -4.36 14.17
CA MET A 161 9.28 -4.77 13.02
C MET A 161 9.23 -3.75 11.88
N ILE A 162 8.08 -3.11 11.62
CA ILE A 162 8.01 -2.01 10.64
C ILE A 162 9.06 -0.93 10.97
N ARG A 163 9.16 -0.50 12.23
CA ARG A 163 10.15 0.50 12.66
C ARG A 163 11.60 0.02 12.49
N THR A 164 11.85 -1.28 12.75
CA THR A 164 13.15 -1.89 12.50
C THR A 164 13.50 -1.86 11.02
N VAL A 165 12.57 -2.26 10.15
CA VAL A 165 12.74 -2.26 8.70
C VAL A 165 13.02 -0.85 8.18
N GLU A 166 12.29 0.17 8.66
CA GLU A 166 12.49 1.57 8.27
C GLU A 166 13.90 2.09 8.59
N GLY A 167 14.51 1.61 9.67
CA GLY A 167 15.83 2.08 10.13
C GLY A 167 17.02 1.22 9.70
N ARG A 168 16.83 -0.02 9.24
CA ARG A 168 17.94 -0.98 9.07
C ARG A 168 18.77 -0.83 7.79
N GLY A 169 18.44 0.13 6.93
CA GLY A 169 19.08 0.28 5.62
C GLY A 169 18.59 -0.74 4.59
N PHE A 170 19.21 -0.72 3.41
CA PHE A 170 18.90 -1.59 2.27
C PHE A 170 20.17 -2.33 1.85
N LEU A 171 20.06 -3.60 1.52
CA LEU A 171 21.17 -4.41 1.02
C LEU A 171 20.63 -5.45 0.04
N VAL A 172 21.30 -5.59 -1.10
CA VAL A 172 21.23 -6.75 -1.98
C VAL A 172 22.66 -7.05 -2.43
N GLY A 173 23.28 -8.09 -1.88
CA GLY A 173 24.64 -8.47 -2.22
C GLY A 173 25.57 -8.52 -1.00
N VAL A 174 26.83 -8.14 -1.19
CA VAL A 174 27.85 -8.24 -0.14
C VAL A 174 27.73 -7.03 0.80
N ASP A 175 27.58 -7.29 2.09
CA ASP A 175 27.58 -6.27 3.13
C ASP A 175 28.98 -5.62 3.23
N PRO A 176 29.11 -4.30 3.07
CA PRO A 176 30.41 -3.64 3.12
C PRO A 176 31.05 -3.66 4.52
N GLU A 177 30.26 -3.88 5.58
CA GLU A 177 30.76 -3.92 6.96
C GLU A 177 31.28 -5.30 7.34
N THR A 178 30.59 -6.37 6.93
CA THR A 178 30.95 -7.75 7.33
C THR A 178 31.66 -8.54 6.24
N GLY A 179 31.47 -8.17 4.97
CA GLY A 179 31.93 -8.94 3.81
C GLY A 179 31.05 -10.15 3.48
N ASP A 180 29.94 -10.36 4.17
CA ASP A 180 29.03 -11.49 3.94
C ASP A 180 28.01 -11.17 2.85
N LEU A 181 27.60 -12.21 2.11
CA LEU A 181 26.45 -12.11 1.21
C LEU A 181 25.16 -12.05 2.04
N GLY A 182 24.30 -11.08 1.76
CA GLY A 182 23.03 -10.92 2.44
C GLY A 182 22.02 -10.09 1.66
N SER A 183 20.83 -9.96 2.26
CA SER A 183 19.75 -9.14 1.75
C SER A 183 18.99 -8.48 2.91
N ARG A 184 18.53 -7.26 2.67
CA ARG A 184 17.64 -6.44 3.51
C ARG A 184 16.65 -5.69 2.62
N ASP A 185 16.11 -6.38 1.63
CA ASP A 185 15.35 -5.78 0.53
C ASP A 185 13.83 -5.72 0.79
N CYS A 186 13.04 -5.49 -0.26
CA CYS A 186 11.58 -5.44 -0.18
C CYS A 186 10.95 -6.77 0.26
N LEU A 187 11.53 -7.91 -0.13
CA LEU A 187 11.06 -9.24 0.24
C LEU A 187 11.42 -9.53 1.69
N ASP A 188 12.64 -9.21 2.14
CA ASP A 188 13.01 -9.38 3.54
C ASP A 188 12.13 -8.52 4.45
N ALA A 189 11.84 -7.28 4.04
CA ALA A 189 10.95 -6.39 4.76
C ALA A 189 9.54 -6.98 4.90
N THR A 190 8.97 -7.46 3.77
CA THR A 190 7.66 -8.09 3.74
C THR A 190 7.61 -9.34 4.61
N TYR A 191 8.60 -10.22 4.45
CA TYR A 191 8.70 -11.46 5.21
C TYR A 191 8.82 -11.18 6.72
N ASP A 192 9.73 -10.30 7.13
CA ASP A 192 10.00 -10.05 8.55
C ASP A 192 8.78 -9.44 9.26
N VAL A 193 8.08 -8.50 8.62
CA VAL A 193 6.85 -7.92 9.18
C VAL A 193 5.77 -8.99 9.34
N LEU A 194 5.56 -9.83 8.32
CA LEU A 194 4.52 -10.86 8.36
C LEU A 194 4.89 -12.04 9.29
N ARG A 195 6.19 -12.34 9.43
CA ARG A 195 6.70 -13.30 10.42
C ARG A 195 6.51 -12.78 11.83
N ALA A 196 6.85 -11.50 12.08
CA ALA A 196 6.61 -10.84 13.36
C ALA A 196 5.12 -10.80 13.72
N TYR A 197 4.25 -10.61 12.72
CA TYR A 197 2.80 -10.73 12.89
C TYR A 197 2.31 -12.14 13.24
N ARG A 198 3.17 -13.17 13.16
CA ARG A 198 2.81 -14.59 13.34
C ARG A 198 1.81 -15.09 12.30
N THR A 199 2.02 -14.68 11.05
CA THR A 199 1.21 -15.16 9.91
C THR A 199 1.36 -16.67 9.75
N ARG A 200 0.22 -17.37 9.66
CA ARG A 200 0.25 -18.81 9.36
C ARG A 200 0.61 -19.07 7.91
N HIS A 201 1.25 -20.23 7.68
CA HIS A 201 1.60 -20.69 6.34
C HIS A 201 2.45 -19.69 5.55
N LEU A 202 3.23 -18.86 6.24
CA LEU A 202 4.23 -18.01 5.62
C LEU A 202 5.46 -18.87 5.30
N THR A 203 5.78 -19.02 4.02
CA THR A 203 7.00 -19.71 3.60
C THR A 203 8.22 -18.88 4.03
N PRO A 204 9.25 -19.50 4.64
CA PRO A 204 10.50 -18.82 4.95
C PRO A 204 11.08 -18.12 3.72
N ALA A 205 11.54 -16.88 3.91
CA ALA A 205 12.34 -16.18 2.91
C ALA A 205 13.83 -16.43 3.16
N TYR A 206 14.59 -16.70 2.11
CA TYR A 206 16.06 -16.85 2.19
C TYR A 206 16.78 -15.70 1.47
N GLN A 207 18.02 -15.41 1.88
CA GLN A 207 18.79 -14.21 1.50
C GLN A 207 19.01 -14.00 -0.02
N THR A 208 18.81 -15.02 -0.84
CA THR A 208 19.00 -14.95 -2.30
C THR A 208 17.71 -15.20 -3.08
N GLU A 209 16.56 -15.17 -2.41
CA GLU A 209 15.29 -15.39 -3.07
C GLU A 209 14.86 -14.18 -3.89
N ILE A 210 14.27 -14.48 -5.04
CA ILE A 210 13.72 -13.49 -5.95
C ILE A 210 12.26 -13.25 -5.57
N PRO A 211 11.80 -12.01 -5.40
CA PRO A 211 10.43 -11.69 -4.97
C PRO A 211 9.33 -12.44 -5.73
N ASN A 212 9.38 -12.45 -7.06
CA ASN A 212 8.41 -13.18 -7.87
C ASN A 212 8.41 -14.69 -7.62
N MET A 213 9.57 -15.29 -7.35
CA MET A 213 9.66 -16.73 -7.07
C MET A 213 9.14 -17.06 -5.68
N TRP A 214 9.50 -16.27 -4.67
CA TRP A 214 9.05 -16.49 -3.29
C TRP A 214 7.53 -16.40 -3.17
N VAL A 215 6.88 -15.42 -3.83
CA VAL A 215 5.42 -15.29 -3.80
C VAL A 215 4.72 -16.55 -4.27
N GLU A 216 5.26 -17.25 -5.28
CA GLU A 216 4.64 -18.48 -5.79
C GLU A 216 4.66 -19.63 -4.77
N THR A 217 5.58 -19.59 -3.82
CA THR A 217 5.67 -20.59 -2.73
C THR A 217 4.59 -20.44 -1.67
N LEU A 218 3.80 -19.34 -1.68
CA LEU A 218 2.70 -19.09 -0.75
C LEU A 218 1.44 -19.93 -1.09
N VAL A 219 1.60 -21.24 -1.19
CA VAL A 219 0.61 -22.18 -1.78
C VAL A 219 -0.74 -22.26 -1.07
N LEU A 220 -0.82 -21.86 0.21
CA LEU A 220 -2.06 -21.86 0.99
C LEU A 220 -2.73 -20.48 1.07
N TRP A 221 -2.27 -19.54 0.25
CA TRP A 221 -2.79 -18.17 0.21
C TRP A 221 -3.72 -18.04 -0.98
N SER A 222 -4.80 -17.29 -0.78
CA SER A 222 -5.67 -16.86 -1.88
C SER A 222 -4.89 -15.92 -2.82
N ASP A 223 -5.20 -15.96 -4.10
CA ASP A 223 -4.51 -15.22 -5.15
C ASP A 223 -5.48 -14.32 -5.90
N HIS A 224 -5.14 -13.03 -6.00
CA HIS A 224 -6.05 -12.00 -6.50
C HIS A 224 -5.33 -11.02 -7.40
N THR A 225 -6.03 -10.61 -8.46
CA THR A 225 -5.61 -9.48 -9.28
C THR A 225 -5.93 -8.17 -8.56
N LEU A 226 -4.99 -7.23 -8.61
CA LEU A 226 -5.20 -5.84 -8.20
C LEU A 226 -5.20 -4.98 -9.46
N THR A 227 -6.33 -4.38 -9.83
CA THR A 227 -6.36 -3.47 -10.98
C THR A 227 -5.63 -2.17 -10.64
N PRO A 228 -4.50 -1.86 -11.29
CA PRO A 228 -3.83 -0.58 -11.06
C PRO A 228 -4.74 0.59 -11.46
N ARG A 229 -4.63 1.71 -10.74
CA ARG A 229 -5.49 2.89 -10.95
C ARG A 229 -4.67 4.14 -11.14
#